data_AF-A0A1N6GF69-F1
#
_entry.id   AF-A0A1N6GF69-F1
#
_cell.length_a   1.000
_cell.length_b   1.000
_cell.length_c   1.000
_cell.angle_alpha   90.00
_cell.angle_beta   90.00
_cell.angle_gamma   90.00
#
_symmetry.space_group_name_H-M   'P 1'
#
loop_
_entity.id
_entity.type
_entity.pdbx_description
1 polymer ?
#
loop_
_entity_poly.entity_id
_entity_poly.type
_entity_poly.pdbx_seq_one_letter_code
_entity_poly.pdbx_strand_id
1 'polypeptide(L)' 'MAVAQTNVTGRTGSLFSGLMALMVRMVENHPLARQVDELNSYSDEDLAAKGLTRQDALRHIFRDRYYI' A
#
# COMPACT_ATOMS: atom_id res chain seq x y z
N MET A 1 -6.18 -29.97 -39.97
CA MET A 1 -6.46 -28.85 -39.05
C MET A 1 -5.50 -28.97 -37.87
N ALA A 2 -4.53 -28.07 -37.73
CA ALA A 2 -3.60 -28.07 -36.61
C ALA A 2 -3.85 -26.80 -35.80
N VAL A 3 -4.41 -26.96 -34.60
CA VAL A 3 -4.65 -25.84 -33.67
C VAL A 3 -3.40 -25.70 -32.82
N ALA A 4 -2.65 -24.61 -33.01
CA ALA A 4 -1.53 -24.28 -32.15
C ALA A 4 -2.05 -23.89 -30.76
N GLN A 5 -1.81 -24.72 -29.75
CA GLN A 5 -2.07 -24.38 -28.36
C GLN A 5 -0.97 -23.45 -27.86
N THR A 6 -1.16 -22.15 -28.00
CA THR A 6 -0.29 -21.15 -27.35
C THR A 6 -0.72 -20.99 -25.90
N ASN A 7 -0.21 -21.82 -25.00
CA ASN A 7 -0.30 -21.61 -23.56
C ASN A 7 0.55 -20.38 -23.17
N VAL A 8 -0.03 -19.17 -23.31
CA VAL A 8 0.57 -17.90 -22.88
C VAL A 8 0.49 -17.72 -21.35
N THR A 9 -0.15 -18.65 -20.64
CA THR A 9 -0.38 -18.56 -19.18
C THR A 9 0.86 -18.82 -18.31
N GLY A 10 1.94 -19.40 -18.86
CA GLY A 10 3.08 -19.86 -18.03
C GLY A 10 4.21 -18.84 -17.78
N ARG A 11 4.42 -17.87 -18.68
CA ARG A 11 5.64 -17.01 -18.65
C ARG A 11 5.37 -15.56 -18.21
N THR A 12 4.20 -15.01 -18.51
CA THR A 12 3.80 -13.65 -18.10
C THR A 12 3.36 -13.60 -16.63
N GLY A 13 2.73 -14.68 -16.12
CA GLY A 13 2.32 -14.77 -14.72
C GLY A 13 3.49 -14.72 -13.74
N SER A 14 4.65 -15.27 -14.10
CA SER A 14 5.86 -15.29 -13.26
C SER A 14 6.54 -13.93 -13.14
N LEU A 15 6.54 -13.11 -14.20
CA LEU A 15 7.13 -11.77 -14.16
C LEU A 15 6.21 -10.78 -13.43
N PHE A 16 4.90 -10.90 -13.66
CA PHE A 16 3.91 -10.08 -12.98
C PHE A 16 3.84 -10.40 -11.47
N SER A 17 3.90 -11.68 -11.09
CA SER A 17 3.96 -12.07 -9.67
C SER A 17 5.22 -11.58 -8.97
N GLY A 18 6.39 -11.62 -9.65
CA GLY A 18 7.63 -11.07 -9.13
C GLY A 18 7.59 -9.56 -8.93
N LEU A 19 7.00 -8.81 -9.89
CA LEU A 19 6.83 -7.36 -9.78
C LEU A 19 5.88 -6.99 -8.63
N MET A 20 4.77 -7.72 -8.47
CA MET A 20 3.83 -7.52 -7.36
C MET A 20 4.49 -7.81 -6.01
N ALA A 21 5.25 -8.90 -5.89
CA ALA A 21 6.00 -9.21 -4.68
C ALA A 21 7.02 -8.13 -4.33
N LEU A 22 7.68 -7.54 -5.33
CA LEU A 22 8.62 -6.43 -5.13
C LEU A 22 7.92 -5.16 -4.66
N MET A 23 6.74 -4.84 -5.21
CA MET A 23 5.93 -3.71 -4.74
C MET A 23 5.43 -3.93 -3.31
N VAL A 24 4.94 -5.12 -2.96
CA VAL A 24 4.53 -5.45 -1.59
C VAL A 24 5.70 -5.28 -0.63
N ARG A 25 6.88 -5.79 -0.98
CA ARG A 25 8.09 -5.67 -0.14
C ARG A 25 8.59 -4.23 -0.01
N MET A 26 8.38 -3.40 -1.04
CA MET A 26 8.64 -1.96 -0.97
C MET A 26 7.67 -1.26 -0.02
N VAL A 27 6.39 -1.65 -0.02
CA VAL A 27 5.36 -1.10 0.87
C VAL A 27 5.54 -1.55 2.31
N GLU A 28 5.85 -2.83 2.56
CA GLU A 28 6.09 -3.37 3.91
C GLU A 28 7.29 -2.70 4.60
N ASN A 29 8.35 -2.41 3.85
CA ASN A 29 9.51 -1.70 4.39
C ASN A 29 9.34 -0.17 4.42
N HIS A 30 8.16 0.31 4.04
CA HIS A 30 7.94 1.72 3.87
C HIS A 30 7.62 2.39 5.23
N PRO A 31 8.39 3.40 5.68
CA PRO A 31 8.14 4.07 6.96
C PRO A 31 6.74 4.70 7.05
N LEU A 32 6.13 5.11 5.92
CA LEU A 32 4.73 5.56 5.88
C LEU A 32 3.73 4.47 6.22
N ALA A 33 3.91 3.24 5.73
CA ALA A 33 2.98 2.16 6.01
C ALA A 33 2.89 1.92 7.52
N ARG A 34 4.05 1.92 8.19
CA ARG A 34 4.14 1.82 9.65
C ARG A 34 3.44 2.98 10.38
N GLN A 35 3.59 4.22 9.91
CA GLN A 35 2.91 5.37 10.52
C GLN A 35 1.39 5.33 10.31
N VAL A 36 0.93 4.84 9.15
CA VAL A 36 -0.50 4.66 8.87
C VAL A 36 -1.07 3.51 9.69
N ASP A 37 -0.35 2.40 9.84
CA ASP A 37 -0.76 1.29 10.70
C ASP A 37 -0.84 1.70 12.17
N GLU A 38 0.13 2.51 12.64
CA GLU A 38 0.09 3.12 13.96
C GLU A 38 -1.13 4.05 14.11
N LEU A 39 -1.43 4.88 13.11
CA LEU A 39 -2.63 5.72 13.11
C LEU A 39 -3.93 4.89 13.12
N ASN A 40 -3.97 3.78 12.38
CA ASN A 40 -5.10 2.86 12.33
C ASN A 40 -5.29 2.09 13.64
N SER A 41 -4.25 1.98 14.46
CA SER A 41 -4.36 1.40 15.80
C SER A 41 -5.11 2.30 16.80
N TYR A 42 -5.24 3.60 16.49
CA TYR A 42 -6.03 4.55 17.30
C TYR A 42 -7.49 4.59 16.84
N SER A 43 -8.42 4.48 17.80
CA SER A 43 -9.85 4.73 17.53
C SER A 43 -10.08 6.20 17.16
N ASP A 44 -11.12 6.47 16.38
CA ASP A 44 -11.54 7.84 16.07
C ASP A 44 -11.90 8.63 17.34
N GLU A 45 -12.38 7.93 18.37
CA GLU A 45 -12.71 8.47 19.69
C GLU A 45 -11.46 9.00 20.40
N ASP A 46 -10.37 8.24 20.35
CA ASP A 46 -9.09 8.59 20.96
C ASP A 46 -8.42 9.75 20.21
N LEU A 47 -8.57 9.78 18.88
CA LEU A 47 -8.14 10.91 18.06
C LEU A 47 -8.92 12.16 18.42
N ALA A 48 -10.25 12.06 18.53
CA ALA A 48 -11.11 13.18 18.92
C ALA A 48 -10.83 13.68 20.34
N ALA A 49 -10.52 12.78 21.29
CA ALA A 49 -10.11 13.15 22.65
C ALA A 49 -8.80 13.96 22.67
N LYS A 50 -7.93 13.75 21.67
CA LYS A 50 -6.70 14.53 21.45
C LYS A 50 -6.94 15.79 20.61
N GLY A 51 -8.17 16.07 20.22
CA GLY A 51 -8.53 17.18 19.32
C GLY A 51 -8.00 17.01 17.90
N LEU A 52 -7.67 15.78 17.50
CA LEU A 52 -7.14 15.44 16.18
C LEU A 52 -8.21 14.77 15.34
N THR A 53 -8.22 15.07 14.05
CA THR A 53 -9.00 14.29 13.07
C THR A 53 -8.09 13.27 12.39
N ARG A 54 -8.65 12.12 11.99
CA ARG A 54 -7.89 11.12 11.22
C ARG A 54 -7.34 11.71 9.92
N GLN A 55 -8.07 12.64 9.29
CA GLN A 55 -7.61 13.35 8.10
C GLN A 55 -6.40 14.24 8.36
N ASP A 56 -6.36 14.97 9.48
CA ASP A 56 -5.21 15.80 9.83
C ASP A 56 -3.98 14.95 10.15
N ALA A 57 -4.17 13.84 10.86
CA ALA A 57 -3.09 12.89 11.14
C ALA A 57 -2.52 12.28 9.84
N LEU A 58 -3.39 11.86 8.91
CA LEU A 58 -2.96 11.41 7.58
C LEU A 58 -2.23 12.52 6.82
N ARG A 59 -2.76 13.74 6.81
CA ARG A 59 -2.13 14.89 6.15
C ARG A 59 -0.76 15.21 6.74
N HIS A 60 -0.58 15.02 8.05
CA HIS A 60 0.72 15.14 8.71
C HIS A 60 1.71 14.05 8.27
N ILE A 61 1.28 12.77 8.27
CA ILE A 61 2.09 11.63 7.83
C ILE A 61 2.55 11.80 6.37
N PHE A 62 1.68 12.32 5.51
CA PHE A 62 1.95 12.51 4.09
C PHE A 62 2.53 13.88 3.72
N ARG A 63 2.70 14.80 4.67
CA ARG A 63 3.10 16.20 4.44
C ARG A 63 4.36 16.33 3.60
N ASP A 64 5.34 15.48 3.85
CA ASP A 64 6.65 15.57 3.22
C ASP A 64 6.71 14.93 1.81
N ARG A 65 5.61 14.32 1.34
CA ARG A 65 5.55 13.67 0.02
C ARG A 65 4.47 14.19 -0.89
N TYR A 66 3.32 14.50 -0.33
CA TYR A 66 2.18 14.98 -1.08
C TYR A 66 1.97 16.43 -0.67
N TYR A 67 2.70 17.33 -1.34
CA TYR A 67 2.38 18.75 -1.33
C TYR A 67 1.09 18.93 -2.15
N ILE A 68 -0.06 18.85 -1.49
CA ILE A 68 -1.39 19.22 -2.03
C ILE A 68 -2.15 20.04 -1.01
#